data_AF-A0A3N5LK60-F1
#
_entry.id   AF-A0A3N5LK60-F1
#
_cell.length_a   1.000
_cell.length_b   1.000
_cell.length_c   1.000
_cell.angle_alpha   90.00
_cell.angle_beta   90.00
_cell.angle_gamma   90.00
#
_symmetry.space_group_name_H-M   'P 1'
#
loop_
_entity.id
_entity.type
_entity.pdbx_description
1 polymer ?
#
loop_
_entity_poly.entity_id
_entity_poly.type
_entity_poly.pdbx_seq_one_letter_code
_entity_poly.pdbx_strand_id
1 'polypeptide(L)'
;GEATLDYAQEMGCLTCASPGGGCQFLGTAATSQVVAEALGLALPHSALAPSGQPIWRDMARRSARALVHLHNKGITTKKILTEAAIRNAMITHAAFGGSTNLLLHIPAIAYAAGLRRPTVEDWIQVNRAVPRLVDVLPNGPVGHPTVRAFMAGGVPEVMLHLRELGLLQLDAITATGEPLGEVLEWWESSERRTRLQAILRRLEGVEPDDVIMSPGRARERGLTSTVTFPRGNLAPEGSVVKSTAIDRSTIDSDGVYRKTGPARVFLTERDAVKAIKDGTIQAGDVLMLICAGPHGSGMEEILQVTGALKHLSFGKHVSVITDARFSGVSTGACIGHVGPEALAGGPIGKVRTGDVIRIEIDTVRLEGRLDLVGEAGTLLAELSTDRGCQILASRRPRPDLAARPDLPDDTRLWAALQAVGGGTWGGCVYDVNRIIEMLEKGKTGQ
;
A
#
# COMPACT_ATOMS: atom_id res chain seq x y z
N GLY A 1 -15.26 -5.65 25.64
CA GLY A 1 -16.67 -5.60 26.08
C GLY A 1 -17.65 -5.84 24.95
N GLU A 2 -17.24 -5.82 23.67
CA GLU A 2 -18.16 -5.88 22.53
C GLU A 2 -18.26 -7.27 21.85
N ALA A 3 -17.47 -8.26 22.30
CA ALA A 3 -17.50 -9.63 21.80
C ALA A 3 -17.21 -10.63 22.94
N THR A 4 -17.84 -11.81 22.87
CA THR A 4 -17.54 -12.94 23.78
C THR A 4 -16.35 -13.74 23.28
N LEU A 5 -15.71 -14.52 24.16
CA LEU A 5 -14.63 -15.42 23.77
C LEU A 5 -15.12 -16.49 22.79
N ASP A 6 -16.28 -17.09 23.04
CA ASP A 6 -16.86 -18.13 22.19
C ASP A 6 -17.12 -17.61 20.77
N TYR A 7 -17.68 -16.41 20.63
CA TYR A 7 -17.88 -15.77 19.33
C TYR A 7 -16.53 -15.55 18.62
N ALA A 8 -15.51 -15.06 19.34
CA ALA A 8 -14.18 -14.85 18.75
C ALA A 8 -13.54 -16.17 18.29
N GLN A 9 -13.73 -17.26 19.04
CA GLN A 9 -13.24 -18.59 18.67
C GLN A 9 -13.96 -19.15 17.43
N GLU A 10 -15.29 -19.05 17.40
CA GLU A 10 -16.10 -19.51 16.27
C GLU A 10 -15.74 -18.72 14.99
N MET A 11 -15.70 -17.39 15.07
CA MET A 11 -15.29 -16.56 13.93
C MET A 11 -13.86 -16.86 13.51
N GLY A 12 -12.95 -17.13 14.45
CA GLY A 12 -11.59 -17.57 14.15
C GLY A 12 -11.54 -18.84 13.31
N CYS A 13 -12.41 -19.82 13.60
CA CYS A 13 -12.53 -21.06 12.84
C CYS A 13 -13.13 -20.85 11.44
N LEU A 14 -14.12 -19.94 11.31
CA LEU A 14 -14.82 -19.70 10.05
C LEU A 14 -14.07 -18.76 9.09
N THR A 15 -13.16 -17.92 9.60
CA THR A 15 -12.48 -16.89 8.81
C THR A 15 -11.56 -17.48 7.71
N CYS A 16 -10.96 -18.65 7.96
CA CYS A 16 -10.04 -19.32 7.04
C CYS A 16 -10.54 -20.71 6.65
N ALA A 17 -11.74 -20.79 6.07
CA ALA A 17 -12.44 -22.04 5.79
C ALA A 17 -11.93 -22.83 4.56
N SER A 18 -10.88 -22.37 3.85
CA SER A 18 -10.32 -23.07 2.68
C SER A 18 -8.94 -23.67 2.97
N PRO A 19 -8.55 -24.78 2.31
CA PRO A 19 -7.29 -25.50 2.58
C PRO A 19 -6.02 -24.76 2.13
N GLY A 20 -6.12 -23.48 1.73
CA GLY A 20 -5.01 -22.66 1.26
C GLY A 20 -5.50 -21.47 0.44
N GLY A 21 -4.60 -20.57 0.06
CA GLY A 21 -4.91 -19.36 -0.73
C GLY A 21 -4.45 -18.07 -0.03
N GLY A 22 -4.52 -16.95 -0.76
CA GLY A 22 -4.28 -15.62 -0.19
C GLY A 22 -5.53 -15.10 0.55
N CYS A 23 -5.38 -13.98 1.25
CA CYS A 23 -6.49 -13.30 1.91
C CYS A 23 -7.66 -13.02 0.96
N GLN A 24 -8.90 -13.13 1.45
CA GLN A 24 -10.13 -12.86 0.69
C GLN A 24 -10.41 -11.36 0.45
N PHE A 25 -9.44 -10.50 0.76
CA PHE A 25 -9.44 -9.06 0.56
C PHE A 25 -8.18 -8.64 -0.21
N LEU A 26 -8.18 -7.44 -0.77
CA LEU A 26 -7.10 -6.84 -1.55
C LEU A 26 -5.92 -6.39 -0.66
N GLY A 27 -5.39 -7.33 0.13
CA GLY A 27 -4.11 -7.21 0.82
C GLY A 27 -2.93 -7.47 -0.12
N THR A 28 -1.74 -7.60 0.45
CA THR A 28 -0.49 -7.73 -0.34
C THR A 28 -0.48 -8.97 -1.23
N ALA A 29 -0.95 -10.13 -0.75
CA ALA A 29 -0.99 -11.35 -1.56
C ALA A 29 -1.88 -11.19 -2.81
N ALA A 30 -3.11 -10.68 -2.63
CA ALA A 30 -4.05 -10.44 -3.72
C ALA A 30 -3.54 -9.34 -4.68
N THR A 31 -3.01 -8.25 -4.13
CA THR A 31 -2.44 -7.17 -4.95
C THR A 31 -1.20 -7.64 -5.72
N SER A 32 -0.37 -8.51 -5.15
CA SER A 32 0.80 -9.06 -5.83
C SER A 32 0.40 -9.94 -7.02
N GLN A 33 -0.70 -10.69 -6.92
CA GLN A 33 -1.25 -11.43 -8.05
C GLN A 33 -1.73 -10.48 -9.16
N VAL A 34 -2.46 -9.41 -8.79
CA VAL A 34 -2.91 -8.37 -9.73
C VAL A 34 -1.73 -7.74 -10.45
N VAL A 35 -0.69 -7.36 -9.69
CA VAL A 35 0.55 -6.78 -10.22
C VAL A 35 1.28 -7.77 -11.12
N ALA A 36 1.39 -9.05 -10.75
CA ALA A 36 2.05 -10.07 -11.57
C ALA A 36 1.37 -10.26 -12.93
N GLU A 37 0.04 -10.23 -12.97
CA GLU A 37 -0.72 -10.30 -14.22
C GLU A 37 -0.58 -9.01 -15.04
N ALA A 38 -0.61 -7.84 -14.41
CA ALA A 38 -0.43 -6.55 -15.07
C ALA A 38 1.01 -6.32 -15.61
N LEU A 39 2.02 -6.91 -14.94
CA LEU A 39 3.40 -6.99 -15.45
C LEU A 39 3.53 -7.92 -16.68
N GLY A 40 2.47 -8.65 -17.02
CA GLY A 40 2.50 -9.67 -18.06
C GLY A 40 3.25 -10.95 -17.63
N LEU A 41 3.62 -11.11 -16.36
CA LEU A 41 4.33 -12.31 -15.88
C LEU A 41 3.39 -13.50 -15.61
N ALA A 42 2.11 -13.23 -15.37
CA ALA A 42 1.09 -14.24 -15.19
C ALA A 42 0.15 -14.29 -16.41
N LEU A 43 -0.49 -15.44 -16.62
CA LEU A 43 -1.45 -15.60 -17.70
C LEU A 43 -2.72 -14.79 -17.44
N PRO A 44 -3.43 -14.35 -18.50
CA PRO A 44 -4.67 -13.61 -18.35
C PRO A 44 -5.72 -14.43 -17.59
N HIS A 45 -6.39 -13.74 -16.67
CA HIS A 45 -7.40 -14.22 -15.76
C HIS A 45 -6.89 -15.32 -14.79
N SER A 46 -5.72 -15.07 -14.19
CA SER A 46 -5.08 -15.96 -13.20
C SER A 46 -5.04 -15.36 -11.80
N ALA A 47 -4.91 -14.04 -11.68
CA ALA A 47 -4.94 -13.35 -10.40
C ALA A 47 -6.30 -13.50 -9.72
N LEU A 48 -6.29 -13.65 -8.39
CA LEU A 48 -7.48 -13.78 -7.54
C LEU A 48 -8.30 -15.06 -7.76
N ALA A 49 -7.76 -16.04 -8.50
CA ALA A 49 -8.44 -17.31 -8.72
C ALA A 49 -8.69 -18.05 -7.40
N PRO A 50 -9.93 -18.53 -7.15
CA PRO A 50 -10.28 -19.17 -5.89
C PRO A 50 -9.49 -20.47 -5.70
N SER A 51 -8.81 -20.56 -4.56
CA SER A 51 -8.00 -21.72 -4.18
C SER A 51 -8.85 -22.98 -3.98
N GLY A 52 -8.23 -24.14 -4.22
CA GLY A 52 -8.90 -25.44 -4.08
C GLY A 52 -9.95 -25.75 -5.16
N GLN A 53 -10.22 -24.82 -6.08
CA GLN A 53 -11.21 -25.00 -7.15
C GLN A 53 -10.58 -25.61 -8.42
N PRO A 54 -11.38 -26.26 -9.29
CA PRO A 54 -10.89 -26.81 -10.57
C PRO A 54 -10.13 -25.83 -11.45
N ILE A 55 -10.42 -24.53 -11.30
CA ILE A 55 -9.78 -23.43 -12.06
C ILE A 55 -8.29 -23.30 -11.78
N TRP A 56 -7.80 -23.70 -10.60
CA TRP A 56 -6.36 -23.75 -10.30
C TRP A 56 -5.65 -24.83 -11.11
N ARG A 57 -6.28 -26.00 -11.28
CA ARG A 57 -5.74 -27.08 -12.11
C ARG A 57 -5.73 -26.71 -13.59
N ASP A 58 -6.76 -25.99 -14.04
CA ASP A 58 -6.79 -25.39 -15.37
C ASP A 58 -5.63 -24.40 -15.58
N MET A 59 -5.46 -23.45 -14.65
CA MET A 59 -4.35 -22.49 -14.69
C MET A 59 -2.98 -23.16 -14.74
N ALA A 60 -2.73 -24.17 -13.89
CA ALA A 60 -1.46 -24.89 -13.90
C ALA A 60 -1.14 -25.52 -15.28
N ARG A 61 -2.14 -26.12 -15.93
CA ARG A 61 -1.97 -26.68 -17.28
C ARG A 61 -1.73 -25.60 -18.33
N ARG A 62 -2.46 -24.48 -18.26
CA ARG A 62 -2.27 -23.33 -19.17
C ARG A 62 -0.87 -22.72 -19.01
N SER A 63 -0.40 -22.56 -17.78
CA SER A 63 0.95 -22.05 -17.48
C SER A 63 2.04 -22.97 -18.03
N ALA A 64 1.89 -24.29 -17.91
CA ALA A 64 2.85 -25.24 -18.49
C ALA A 64 2.91 -25.13 -20.02
N ARG A 65 1.76 -25.01 -20.69
CA ARG A 65 1.70 -24.82 -22.15
C ARG A 65 2.31 -23.49 -22.58
N ALA A 66 2.02 -22.42 -21.86
CA ALA A 66 2.59 -21.10 -22.10
C ALA A 66 4.11 -21.10 -21.95
N LEU A 67 4.65 -21.77 -20.93
CA LEU A 67 6.09 -21.90 -20.75
C LEU A 67 6.78 -22.58 -21.94
N VAL A 68 6.21 -23.68 -22.45
CA VAL A 68 6.72 -24.37 -23.65
C VAL A 68 6.64 -23.45 -24.87
N HIS A 69 5.54 -22.70 -25.02
CA HIS A 69 5.37 -21.75 -26.11
C HIS A 69 6.41 -20.61 -26.07
N LEU A 70 6.62 -20.00 -24.90
CA LEU A 70 7.63 -18.95 -24.69
C LEU A 70 9.03 -19.47 -24.98
N HIS A 71 9.36 -20.70 -24.54
CA HIS A 71 10.63 -21.35 -24.83
C HIS A 71 10.84 -21.50 -26.35
N ASN A 72 9.84 -22.03 -27.06
CA ASN A 72 9.91 -22.23 -28.51
C ASN A 72 10.03 -20.91 -29.29
N LYS A 73 9.39 -19.82 -28.82
CA LYS A 73 9.51 -18.47 -29.41
C LYS A 73 10.78 -17.71 -28.94
N GLY A 74 11.59 -18.27 -28.04
CA GLY A 74 12.74 -17.57 -27.47
C GLY A 74 12.35 -16.29 -26.72
N ILE A 75 11.19 -16.30 -26.04
CA ILE A 75 10.70 -15.20 -25.22
C ILE A 75 11.17 -15.43 -23.78
N THR A 76 11.94 -14.47 -23.26
CA THR A 76 12.50 -14.51 -21.91
C THR A 76 11.82 -13.49 -21.02
N THR A 77 12.00 -13.61 -19.70
CA THR A 77 11.47 -12.64 -18.73
C THR A 77 11.89 -11.20 -19.04
N LYS A 78 13.09 -10.97 -19.60
CA LYS A 78 13.56 -9.63 -20.00
C LYS A 78 12.78 -9.02 -21.17
N LYS A 79 12.13 -9.84 -22.01
CA LYS A 79 11.23 -9.35 -23.07
C LYS A 79 9.84 -8.98 -22.54
N ILE A 80 9.43 -9.57 -21.41
CA ILE A 80 8.14 -9.31 -20.75
C ILE A 80 8.28 -8.13 -19.79
N LEU A 81 9.24 -8.19 -18.87
CA LEU A 81 9.53 -7.12 -17.91
C LEU A 81 10.29 -5.98 -18.59
N THR A 82 9.52 -4.96 -18.96
CA THR A 82 9.99 -3.71 -19.57
C THR A 82 9.47 -2.51 -18.76
N GLU A 83 9.97 -1.30 -19.05
CA GLU A 83 9.41 -0.06 -18.49
C GLU A 83 7.90 0.07 -18.75
N ALA A 84 7.43 -0.39 -19.92
CA ALA A 84 6.01 -0.43 -20.27
C ALA A 84 5.22 -1.37 -19.35
N ALA A 85 5.76 -2.56 -19.06
CA ALA A 85 5.14 -3.51 -18.13
C ALA A 85 5.09 -2.97 -16.69
N ILE A 86 6.17 -2.33 -16.22
CA ILE A 86 6.19 -1.66 -14.91
C ILE A 86 5.13 -0.57 -14.84
N ARG A 87 5.03 0.29 -15.87
CA ARG A 87 4.01 1.34 -15.94
C ARG A 87 2.60 0.76 -15.93
N ASN A 88 2.32 -0.26 -16.72
CA ASN A 88 1.03 -0.95 -16.73
C ASN A 88 0.69 -1.52 -15.35
N ALA A 89 1.67 -2.13 -14.67
CA ALA A 89 1.47 -2.66 -13.32
C ALA A 89 1.16 -1.59 -12.27
N MET A 90 1.81 -0.42 -12.33
CA MET A 90 1.48 0.71 -11.45
C MET A 90 0.07 1.24 -11.72
N ILE A 91 -0.33 1.35 -12.98
CA ILE A 91 -1.66 1.83 -13.39
C ILE A 91 -2.74 0.85 -12.92
N THR A 92 -2.57 -0.44 -13.18
CA THR A 92 -3.51 -1.47 -12.73
C THR A 92 -3.57 -1.55 -11.20
N HIS A 93 -2.44 -1.41 -10.51
CA HIS A 93 -2.41 -1.31 -9.03
C HIS A 93 -3.29 -0.18 -8.51
N ALA A 94 -3.18 1.02 -9.08
CA ALA A 94 -3.99 2.17 -8.69
C ALA A 94 -5.48 1.95 -8.99
N ALA A 95 -5.81 1.39 -10.15
CA ALA A 95 -7.19 1.10 -10.55
C ALA A 95 -7.89 0.10 -9.63
N PHE A 96 -7.15 -0.89 -9.10
CA PHE A 96 -7.65 -1.83 -8.11
C PHE A 96 -7.74 -1.23 -6.70
N GLY A 97 -6.95 -0.19 -6.41
CA GLY A 97 -6.75 0.29 -5.04
C GLY A 97 -5.90 -0.65 -4.21
N GLY A 98 -4.80 -1.14 -4.80
CA GLY A 98 -3.92 -2.14 -4.23
C GLY A 98 -3.27 -1.77 -2.89
N SER A 99 -2.70 -2.79 -2.24
CA SER A 99 -1.91 -2.63 -1.01
C SER A 99 -0.72 -1.70 -1.22
N THR A 100 -0.45 -0.85 -0.22
CA THR A 100 0.71 0.06 -0.16
C THR A 100 2.05 -0.69 -0.10
N ASN A 101 2.07 -1.97 0.27
CA ASN A 101 3.31 -2.77 0.23
C ASN A 101 3.87 -2.92 -1.19
N LEU A 102 3.04 -2.82 -2.23
CA LEU A 102 3.51 -2.89 -3.61
C LEU A 102 4.26 -1.62 -4.05
N LEU A 103 4.20 -0.54 -3.26
CA LEU A 103 5.09 0.60 -3.41
C LEU A 103 6.55 0.24 -3.13
N LEU A 104 6.78 -0.84 -2.37
CA LEU A 104 8.11 -1.40 -2.08
C LEU A 104 8.47 -2.45 -3.14
N HIS A 105 7.55 -3.37 -3.42
CA HIS A 105 7.82 -4.54 -4.26
C HIS A 105 7.96 -4.21 -5.74
N ILE A 106 7.20 -3.26 -6.30
CA ILE A 106 7.34 -2.91 -7.73
C ILE A 106 8.73 -2.29 -8.02
N PRO A 107 9.24 -1.33 -7.22
CA PRO A 107 10.63 -0.90 -7.34
C PRO A 107 11.64 -2.03 -7.15
N ALA A 108 11.40 -2.97 -6.24
CA ALA A 108 12.29 -4.12 -6.08
C ALA A 108 12.32 -5.04 -7.32
N ILE A 109 11.16 -5.29 -7.94
CA ILE A 109 11.05 -6.06 -9.19
C ILE A 109 11.77 -5.31 -10.33
N ALA A 110 11.56 -4.00 -10.45
CA ALA A 110 12.24 -3.18 -11.45
C ALA A 110 13.77 -3.26 -11.29
N TYR A 111 14.27 -3.13 -10.06
CA TYR A 111 15.70 -3.28 -9.77
C TYR A 111 16.24 -4.66 -10.16
N ALA A 112 15.56 -5.74 -9.77
CA ALA A 112 15.96 -7.10 -10.12
C ALA A 112 15.96 -7.35 -11.64
N ALA A 113 15.11 -6.65 -12.39
CA ALA A 113 15.06 -6.68 -13.85
C ALA A 113 16.11 -5.76 -14.52
N GLY A 114 16.85 -4.95 -13.76
CA GLY A 114 17.78 -3.94 -14.29
C GLY A 114 17.08 -2.73 -14.91
N LEU A 115 15.84 -2.46 -14.50
CA LEU A 115 15.00 -1.35 -14.96
C LEU A 115 15.04 -0.18 -13.98
N ARG A 116 14.56 0.99 -14.43
CA ARG A 116 14.42 2.16 -13.56
C ARG A 116 13.39 1.87 -12.47
N ARG A 117 13.77 2.13 -11.22
CA ARG A 117 12.86 2.02 -10.08
C ARG A 117 11.84 3.17 -10.10
N PRO A 118 10.53 2.90 -9.94
CA PRO A 118 9.56 3.95 -9.72
C PRO A 118 9.85 4.74 -8.43
N THR A 119 9.74 6.06 -8.53
CA THR A 119 9.91 7.00 -7.42
C THR A 119 8.56 7.36 -6.81
N VAL A 120 8.57 8.06 -5.67
CA VAL A 120 7.35 8.67 -5.08
C VAL A 120 6.63 9.55 -6.10
N GLU A 121 7.37 10.25 -6.95
CA GLU A 121 6.79 11.15 -7.95
C GLU A 121 6.05 10.37 -9.04
N ASP A 122 6.61 9.26 -9.51
CA ASP A 122 5.92 8.37 -10.45
C ASP A 122 4.60 7.85 -9.84
N TRP A 123 4.60 7.51 -8.55
CA TRP A 123 3.41 7.06 -7.85
C TRP A 123 2.34 8.15 -7.67
N ILE A 124 2.74 9.38 -7.38
CA ILE A 124 1.82 10.53 -7.31
C ILE A 124 1.16 10.75 -8.67
N GLN A 125 1.95 10.77 -9.74
CA GLN A 125 1.44 10.97 -11.10
C GLN A 125 0.44 9.87 -11.51
N VAL A 126 0.77 8.60 -11.25
CA VAL A 126 -0.12 7.47 -11.55
C VAL A 126 -1.43 7.58 -10.76
N ASN A 127 -1.39 7.83 -9.44
CA ASN A 127 -2.61 7.87 -8.64
C ASN A 127 -3.53 9.06 -8.97
N ARG A 128 -2.97 10.17 -9.47
CA ARG A 128 -3.75 11.31 -9.98
C ARG A 128 -4.40 11.03 -11.33
N ALA A 129 -3.73 10.26 -12.19
CA ALA A 129 -4.22 9.97 -13.54
C ALA A 129 -5.23 8.81 -13.58
N VAL A 130 -5.12 7.86 -12.65
CA VAL A 130 -5.87 6.60 -12.71
C VAL A 130 -7.05 6.61 -11.72
N PRO A 131 -8.30 6.50 -12.19
CA PRO A 131 -9.44 6.32 -11.30
C PRO A 131 -9.42 4.92 -10.68
N ARG A 132 -9.89 4.78 -9.45
CA ARG A 132 -10.20 3.46 -8.89
C ARG A 132 -11.47 2.92 -9.53
N LEU A 133 -11.40 1.70 -10.05
CA LEU A 133 -12.49 1.03 -10.77
C LEU A 133 -13.05 -0.18 -10.03
N VAL A 134 -12.39 -0.62 -8.95
CA VAL A 134 -12.72 -1.89 -8.27
C VAL A 134 -13.22 -1.64 -6.86
N ASP A 135 -14.36 -2.24 -6.52
CA ASP A 135 -14.93 -2.27 -5.17
C ASP A 135 -14.68 -3.63 -4.51
N VAL A 136 -13.56 -3.75 -3.80
CA VAL A 136 -13.12 -4.96 -3.09
C VAL A 136 -12.54 -4.60 -1.75
N LEU A 137 -12.85 -5.38 -0.71
CA LEU A 137 -12.33 -5.22 0.64
C LEU A 137 -10.81 -4.98 0.63
N PRO A 138 -10.29 -4.09 1.49
CA PRO A 138 -11.02 -3.24 2.42
C PRO A 138 -11.57 -1.96 1.77
N ASN A 139 -11.41 -1.77 0.46
CA ASN A 139 -11.94 -0.60 -0.24
C ASN A 139 -13.44 -0.79 -0.48
N GLY A 140 -14.25 0.20 -0.11
CA GLY A 140 -15.70 0.21 -0.37
C GLY A 140 -16.07 0.87 -1.71
N PRO A 141 -17.35 1.24 -1.89
CA PRO A 141 -18.37 1.38 -0.84
C PRO A 141 -18.98 0.07 -0.32
N VAL A 142 -19.09 -0.99 -1.13
CA VAL A 142 -19.73 -2.25 -0.73
C VAL A 142 -18.75 -3.20 -0.07
N GLY A 143 -17.51 -3.26 -0.55
CA GLY A 143 -16.48 -4.14 -0.03
C GLY A 143 -16.71 -5.60 -0.42
N HIS A 144 -16.60 -5.91 -1.72
CA HIS A 144 -16.70 -7.29 -2.18
C HIS A 144 -15.44 -8.12 -1.82
N PRO A 145 -15.55 -9.45 -1.61
CA PRO A 145 -14.38 -10.31 -1.49
C PRO A 145 -13.69 -10.49 -2.85
N THR A 146 -12.39 -10.81 -2.84
CA THR A 146 -11.56 -10.94 -4.06
C THR A 146 -12.09 -11.96 -5.07
N VAL A 147 -12.79 -13.01 -4.60
CA VAL A 147 -13.42 -14.00 -5.49
C VAL A 147 -14.51 -13.40 -6.38
N ARG A 148 -15.25 -12.38 -5.89
CA ARG A 148 -16.23 -11.68 -6.73
C ARG A 148 -15.55 -10.85 -7.81
N ALA A 149 -14.41 -10.22 -7.50
CA ALA A 149 -13.63 -9.52 -8.52
C ALA A 149 -13.07 -10.49 -9.57
N PHE A 150 -12.58 -11.66 -9.16
CA PHE A 150 -12.20 -12.71 -10.10
C PHE A 150 -13.38 -13.11 -11.01
N MET A 151 -14.56 -13.38 -10.45
CA MET A 151 -15.72 -13.79 -11.25
C MET A 151 -16.29 -12.67 -12.13
N ALA A 152 -16.15 -11.40 -11.70
CA ALA A 152 -16.55 -10.23 -12.49
C ALA A 152 -15.66 -10.03 -13.73
N GLY A 153 -14.48 -10.66 -13.75
CA GLY A 153 -13.56 -10.69 -14.88
C GLY A 153 -12.12 -10.38 -14.52
N GLY A 154 -11.83 -10.07 -13.25
CA GLY A 154 -10.49 -9.95 -12.71
C GLY A 154 -9.67 -8.82 -13.32
N VAL A 155 -8.36 -9.04 -13.38
CA VAL A 155 -7.39 -8.09 -13.94
C VAL A 155 -7.67 -7.70 -15.40
N PRO A 156 -7.97 -8.62 -16.34
CA PRO A 156 -8.12 -8.24 -17.73
C PRO A 156 -9.36 -7.36 -17.94
N GLU A 157 -10.43 -7.54 -17.15
CA GLU A 157 -11.61 -6.67 -17.19
C GLU A 157 -11.27 -5.23 -16.79
N VAL A 158 -10.50 -5.04 -15.72
CA VAL A 158 -10.02 -3.70 -15.31
C VAL A 158 -9.14 -3.09 -16.39
N MET A 159 -8.29 -3.91 -17.02
CA MET A 159 -7.41 -3.47 -18.09
C MET A 159 -8.16 -3.08 -19.38
N LEU A 160 -9.36 -3.61 -19.64
CA LEU A 160 -10.22 -3.11 -20.72
C LEU A 160 -10.61 -1.64 -20.52
N HIS A 161 -11.09 -1.29 -19.32
CA HIS A 161 -11.42 0.10 -18.99
C HIS A 161 -10.19 1.01 -19.00
N LEU A 162 -9.03 0.53 -18.55
CA LEU A 162 -7.79 1.30 -18.60
C LEU A 162 -7.28 1.50 -20.04
N ARG A 163 -7.53 0.55 -20.93
CA ARG A 163 -7.26 0.69 -22.37
C ARG A 163 -8.19 1.74 -22.99
N GLU A 164 -9.47 1.75 -22.66
CA GLU A 164 -10.43 2.77 -23.12
C GLU A 164 -10.02 4.18 -22.69
N LEU A 165 -9.38 4.31 -21.52
CA LEU A 165 -8.81 5.56 -21.03
C LEU A 165 -7.46 5.93 -21.68
N GLY A 166 -6.90 5.09 -22.54
CA GLY A 166 -5.59 5.32 -23.18
C GLY A 166 -4.40 5.27 -22.21
N LEU A 167 -4.55 4.60 -21.07
CA LEU A 167 -3.54 4.58 -20.00
C LEU A 167 -2.51 3.46 -20.16
N LEU A 168 -2.86 2.38 -20.86
CA LEU A 168 -2.03 1.18 -21.00
C LEU A 168 -1.10 1.23 -22.21
N GLN A 169 0.08 0.64 -22.06
CA GLN A 169 1.01 0.31 -23.14
C GLN A 169 0.64 -1.07 -23.69
N LEU A 170 -0.05 -1.12 -24.83
CA LEU A 170 -0.69 -2.33 -25.37
C LEU A 170 0.26 -3.25 -26.13
N ASP A 171 1.42 -2.76 -26.52
CA ASP A 171 2.48 -3.49 -27.23
C ASP A 171 3.37 -4.32 -26.28
N ALA A 172 3.23 -4.15 -24.96
CA ALA A 172 3.97 -4.91 -23.97
C ALA A 172 3.68 -6.43 -24.10
N ILE A 173 4.75 -7.23 -24.28
CA ILE A 173 4.65 -8.68 -24.38
C ILE A 173 4.29 -9.31 -23.04
N THR A 174 3.43 -10.32 -23.05
CA THR A 174 2.95 -11.02 -21.85
C THR A 174 3.40 -12.48 -21.82
N ALA A 175 3.06 -13.19 -20.73
CA ALA A 175 3.33 -14.61 -20.53
C ALA A 175 2.55 -15.51 -21.50
N THR A 176 1.58 -14.99 -22.26
CA THR A 176 1.00 -15.73 -23.39
C THR A 176 1.96 -15.83 -24.58
N GLY A 177 2.96 -14.95 -24.64
CA GLY A 177 3.81 -14.73 -25.81
C GLY A 177 3.27 -13.70 -26.79
N GLU A 178 2.10 -13.11 -26.51
CA GLU A 178 1.45 -12.10 -27.34
C GLU A 178 1.45 -10.72 -26.65
N PRO A 179 1.31 -9.61 -27.43
CA PRO A 179 1.11 -8.27 -26.90
C PRO A 179 -0.14 -8.16 -26.03
N LEU A 180 -0.10 -7.28 -25.03
CA LEU A 180 -1.22 -7.04 -24.12
C LEU A 180 -2.52 -6.66 -24.87
N GLY A 181 -2.44 -5.88 -25.95
CA GLY A 181 -3.59 -5.51 -26.77
C GLY A 181 -4.36 -6.72 -27.28
N GLU A 182 -3.66 -7.70 -27.86
CA GLU A 182 -4.26 -8.94 -28.36
C GLU A 182 -4.84 -9.80 -27.24
N VAL A 183 -4.17 -9.83 -26.08
CA VAL A 183 -4.69 -10.53 -24.89
C VAL A 183 -6.01 -9.93 -24.43
N LEU A 184 -6.15 -8.61 -24.47
CA LEU A 184 -7.39 -7.91 -24.10
C LEU A 184 -8.50 -8.10 -25.14
N GLU A 185 -8.19 -8.07 -26.43
CA GLU A 185 -9.14 -8.39 -27.51
C GLU A 185 -9.70 -9.81 -27.38
N TRP A 186 -8.83 -10.78 -27.05
CA TRP A 186 -9.25 -12.14 -26.72
C TRP A 186 -10.19 -12.17 -25.51
N TRP A 187 -9.87 -11.41 -24.45
CA TRP A 187 -10.65 -11.42 -23.22
C TRP A 187 -12.09 -10.90 -23.43
N GLU A 188 -12.26 -9.83 -24.20
CA GLU A 188 -13.58 -9.24 -24.50
C GLU A 188 -14.59 -10.25 -25.05
N SER A 189 -14.12 -11.12 -25.95
CA SER A 189 -14.91 -12.12 -26.66
C SER A 189 -14.83 -13.52 -26.02
N SER A 190 -14.15 -13.66 -24.88
CA SER A 190 -13.89 -14.94 -24.24
C SER A 190 -15.14 -15.58 -23.63
N GLU A 191 -15.45 -16.83 -23.98
CA GLU A 191 -16.50 -17.63 -23.33
C GLU A 191 -16.29 -17.71 -21.81
N ARG A 192 -15.02 -17.71 -21.36
CA ARG A 192 -14.67 -17.74 -19.94
C ARG A 192 -15.19 -16.50 -19.20
N ARG A 193 -15.08 -15.32 -19.81
CA ARG A 193 -15.58 -14.04 -19.28
C ARG A 193 -17.08 -14.14 -19.05
N THR A 194 -17.83 -14.45 -20.10
CA THR A 194 -19.30 -14.57 -20.05
C THR A 194 -19.75 -15.61 -19.03
N ARG A 195 -19.10 -16.78 -18.99
CA ARG A 195 -19.46 -17.88 -18.09
C ARG A 195 -19.27 -17.50 -16.62
N LEU A 196 -18.14 -16.89 -16.26
CA LEU A 196 -17.87 -16.53 -14.85
C LEU A 196 -18.77 -15.40 -14.35
N GLN A 197 -19.01 -14.39 -15.20
CA GLN A 197 -19.96 -13.32 -14.89
C GLN A 197 -21.40 -13.85 -14.72
N ALA A 198 -21.82 -14.81 -15.54
CA ALA A 198 -23.12 -15.47 -15.38
C ALA A 198 -23.21 -16.28 -14.07
N ILE A 199 -22.13 -16.92 -13.64
CA ILE A 199 -22.06 -17.61 -12.34
C ILE A 199 -22.19 -16.62 -11.19
N LEU A 200 -21.49 -15.48 -11.24
CA LEU A 200 -21.57 -14.43 -10.23
C LEU A 200 -23.02 -13.95 -10.04
N ARG A 201 -23.69 -13.61 -11.15
CA ARG A 201 -25.11 -13.20 -11.11
C ARG A 201 -26.01 -14.28 -10.51
N ARG A 202 -25.86 -15.52 -10.98
CA ARG A 202 -26.75 -16.63 -10.60
C ARG A 202 -26.58 -17.08 -9.15
N LEU A 203 -25.34 -17.17 -8.66
CA LEU A 203 -25.06 -17.72 -7.32
C LEU A 203 -25.05 -16.66 -6.23
N GLU A 204 -24.62 -15.44 -6.54
CA GLU A 204 -24.43 -14.37 -5.54
C GLU A 204 -25.43 -13.22 -5.72
N GLY A 205 -26.17 -13.16 -6.82
CA GLY A 205 -27.07 -12.03 -7.12
C GLY A 205 -26.32 -10.71 -7.33
N VAL A 206 -25.04 -10.77 -7.68
CA VAL A 206 -24.16 -9.61 -7.86
C VAL A 206 -23.93 -9.35 -9.33
N GLU A 207 -24.12 -8.10 -9.76
CA GLU A 207 -23.75 -7.67 -11.12
C GLU A 207 -22.23 -7.48 -11.22
N PRO A 208 -21.55 -8.01 -12.26
CA PRO A 208 -20.12 -7.80 -12.48
C PRO A 208 -19.70 -6.33 -12.45
N ASP A 209 -20.52 -5.47 -13.07
CA ASP A 209 -20.31 -4.03 -13.16
C ASP A 209 -20.49 -3.30 -11.81
N ASP A 210 -20.96 -3.98 -10.77
CA ASP A 210 -20.94 -3.46 -9.40
C ASP A 210 -19.63 -3.77 -8.66
N VAL A 211 -18.81 -4.68 -9.20
CA VAL A 211 -17.52 -5.07 -8.63
C VAL A 211 -16.36 -4.40 -9.38
N ILE A 212 -16.39 -4.46 -10.72
CA ILE A 212 -15.43 -3.84 -11.63
C ILE A 212 -16.21 -2.86 -12.51
N MET A 213 -15.97 -1.57 -12.32
CA MET A 213 -16.81 -0.51 -12.89
C MET A 213 -16.10 0.19 -14.06
N SER A 214 -16.90 0.63 -15.03
CA SER A 214 -16.46 1.66 -15.97
C SER A 214 -16.18 2.97 -15.22
N PRO A 215 -15.35 3.89 -15.78
CA PRO A 215 -14.99 5.13 -15.10
C PRO A 215 -16.20 6.01 -14.71
N GLY A 216 -17.22 6.07 -15.57
CA GLY A 216 -18.45 6.80 -15.29
C GLY A 216 -19.21 6.24 -14.09
N ARG A 217 -19.42 4.91 -14.08
CA ARG A 217 -20.10 4.20 -12.99
C ARG A 217 -19.31 4.26 -11.68
N ALA A 218 -17.98 4.14 -11.74
CA ALA A 218 -17.11 4.29 -10.57
C ALA A 218 -17.28 5.66 -9.92
N ARG A 219 -17.31 6.73 -10.72
CA ARG A 219 -17.56 8.09 -10.24
C ARG A 219 -18.97 8.25 -9.64
N GLU A 220 -19.99 7.74 -10.31
CA GLU A 220 -21.38 7.77 -9.81
C GLU A 220 -21.56 7.02 -8.49
N ARG A 221 -20.84 5.91 -8.32
CA ARG A 221 -20.80 5.10 -7.08
C ARG A 221 -19.87 5.71 -6.01
N GLY A 222 -19.21 6.83 -6.31
CA GLY A 222 -18.35 7.55 -5.38
C GLY A 222 -17.07 6.80 -5.03
N LEU A 223 -16.50 6.03 -5.96
CA LEU A 223 -15.16 5.46 -5.81
C LEU A 223 -14.13 6.59 -5.89
N THR A 224 -13.33 6.73 -4.84
CA THR A 224 -12.20 7.66 -4.78
C THR A 224 -10.88 6.91 -4.97
N SER A 225 -9.85 7.65 -5.39
CA SER A 225 -8.48 7.14 -5.47
C SER A 225 -7.99 6.69 -4.09
N THR A 226 -7.12 5.68 -4.09
CA THR A 226 -6.85 4.89 -2.89
C THR A 226 -5.80 5.49 -1.98
N VAL A 227 -4.75 6.07 -2.55
CA VAL A 227 -3.59 6.53 -1.80
C VAL A 227 -3.26 7.99 -2.10
N THR A 228 -2.83 8.70 -1.07
CA THR A 228 -2.19 10.01 -1.16
C THR A 228 -0.78 9.89 -0.55
N PHE A 229 0.15 10.73 -1.00
CA PHE A 229 1.54 10.71 -0.55
C PHE A 229 1.91 12.02 0.17
N PRO A 230 1.54 12.18 1.46
CA PRO A 230 1.88 13.40 2.19
C PRO A 230 3.39 13.61 2.27
N ARG A 231 3.82 14.86 2.13
CA ARG A 231 5.20 15.30 2.35
C ARG A 231 5.22 16.49 3.31
N GLY A 232 6.36 16.78 3.89
CA GLY A 232 6.48 17.93 4.80
C GLY A 232 7.75 17.84 5.62
N ASN A 233 7.87 18.70 6.63
CA ASN A 233 9.08 18.75 7.44
C ASN A 233 9.31 17.46 8.27
N LEU A 234 8.29 16.63 8.47
CA LEU A 234 8.40 15.32 9.12
C LEU A 234 8.70 14.16 8.15
N ALA A 235 8.35 14.31 6.87
CA ALA A 235 8.48 13.27 5.85
C ALA A 235 9.14 13.82 4.57
N PRO A 236 10.42 14.24 4.64
CA PRO A 236 11.08 14.84 3.48
C PRO A 236 11.34 13.86 2.33
N GLU A 237 11.51 12.56 2.60
CA GLU A 237 11.56 11.53 1.55
C GLU A 237 10.17 11.05 1.11
N GLY A 238 9.13 11.45 1.84
CA GLY A 238 7.74 11.10 1.60
C GLY A 238 7.15 10.19 2.67
N SER A 239 5.84 10.03 2.57
CA SER A 239 5.02 9.11 3.36
C SER A 239 3.84 8.64 2.51
N VAL A 240 3.05 7.69 3.01
CA VAL A 240 1.83 7.24 2.32
C VAL A 240 0.68 7.07 3.28
N VAL A 241 -0.51 7.47 2.83
CA VAL A 241 -1.79 7.23 3.51
C VAL A 241 -2.76 6.58 2.53
N LYS A 242 -3.59 5.67 3.04
CA LYS A 242 -4.71 5.13 2.29
C LYS A 242 -5.92 6.04 2.47
N SER A 243 -6.11 6.98 1.56
CA SER A 243 -7.18 7.99 1.60
C SER A 243 -8.58 7.38 1.67
N THR A 244 -8.80 6.21 1.05
CA THR A 244 -10.08 5.48 1.15
C THR A 244 -10.35 4.88 2.53
N ALA A 245 -9.34 4.75 3.39
CA ALA A 245 -9.47 4.24 4.75
C ALA A 245 -9.68 5.36 5.79
N ILE A 246 -9.70 6.63 5.37
CA ILE A 246 -10.08 7.75 6.24
C ILE A 246 -11.61 7.76 6.37
N ASP A 247 -12.13 7.76 7.59
CA ASP A 247 -13.56 7.86 7.83
C ASP A 247 -14.12 9.16 7.22
N ARG A 248 -15.10 9.01 6.32
CA ARG A 248 -15.71 10.12 5.57
C ARG A 248 -16.31 11.20 6.47
N SER A 249 -16.76 10.87 7.68
CA SER A 249 -17.29 11.85 8.64
C SER A 249 -16.22 12.78 9.23
N THR A 250 -14.95 12.50 8.97
CA THR A 250 -13.81 13.31 9.41
C THR A 250 -13.17 14.12 8.28
N ILE A 251 -13.69 13.99 7.06
CA ILE A 251 -13.27 14.76 5.89
C ILE A 251 -14.18 15.99 5.80
N ASP A 252 -13.58 17.17 5.65
CA ASP A 252 -14.32 18.42 5.51
C ASP A 252 -15.13 18.44 4.21
N SER A 253 -16.10 19.35 4.10
CA SER A 253 -16.99 19.45 2.93
C SER A 253 -16.27 19.77 1.62
N ASP A 254 -15.04 20.30 1.68
CA ASP A 254 -14.17 20.54 0.53
C ASP A 254 -13.34 19.30 0.11
N GLY A 255 -13.54 18.15 0.76
CA GLY A 255 -12.86 16.89 0.44
C GLY A 255 -11.47 16.76 1.07
N VAL A 256 -11.12 17.65 2.00
CA VAL A 256 -9.81 17.64 2.67
C VAL A 256 -9.96 17.16 4.11
N TYR A 257 -9.15 16.18 4.49
CA TYR A 257 -8.97 15.80 5.89
C TYR A 257 -7.97 16.74 6.54
N ARG A 258 -8.38 17.46 7.59
CA ARG A 258 -7.51 18.36 8.35
C ARG A 258 -7.44 17.94 9.80
N LYS A 259 -6.23 17.79 10.31
CA LYS A 259 -5.97 17.47 11.70
C LYS A 259 -4.82 18.32 12.23
N THR A 260 -5.05 18.98 13.36
CA THR A 260 -3.98 19.53 14.19
C THR A 260 -4.17 18.99 15.60
N GLY A 261 -3.11 18.41 16.18
CA GLY A 261 -3.21 17.78 17.50
C GLY A 261 -1.86 17.48 18.15
N PRO A 262 -1.85 17.19 19.46
CA PRO A 262 -0.63 16.88 20.18
C PRO A 262 -0.12 15.48 19.84
N ALA A 263 1.20 15.34 19.70
CA ALA A 263 1.87 14.08 19.48
C ALA A 263 1.86 13.21 20.75
N ARG A 264 1.54 11.93 20.59
CA ARG A 264 1.74 10.88 21.60
C ARG A 264 2.74 9.89 21.04
N VAL A 265 3.99 9.97 21.49
CA VAL A 265 5.11 9.25 20.87
C VAL A 265 5.40 7.95 21.62
N PHE A 266 5.45 6.84 20.87
CA PHE A 266 5.76 5.50 21.35
C PHE A 266 6.85 4.87 20.48
N LEU A 267 7.68 4.02 21.11
CA LEU A 267 8.76 3.30 20.43
C LEU A 267 8.39 1.85 20.12
N THR A 268 7.37 1.31 20.79
CA THR A 268 6.92 -0.07 20.60
C THR A 268 5.42 -0.11 20.38
N GLU A 269 4.97 -1.07 19.57
CA GLU A 269 3.55 -1.30 19.33
C GLU A 269 2.82 -1.70 20.63
N ARG A 270 3.49 -2.47 21.48
CA ARG A 270 2.98 -2.89 22.80
C ARG A 270 2.64 -1.70 23.68
N ASP A 271 3.52 -0.69 23.76
CA ASP A 271 3.28 0.50 24.57
C ASP A 271 2.18 1.38 23.99
N ALA A 272 2.13 1.52 22.67
CA ALA A 272 1.04 2.23 22.00
C ALA A 272 -0.33 1.56 22.27
N VAL A 273 -0.40 0.22 22.14
CA VAL A 273 -1.63 -0.55 22.43
C VAL A 273 -2.01 -0.46 23.91
N LYS A 274 -1.02 -0.47 24.82
CA LYS A 274 -1.27 -0.28 26.25
C LYS A 274 -1.89 1.10 26.53
N ALA A 275 -1.31 2.16 25.95
CA ALA A 275 -1.81 3.53 26.07
C ALA A 275 -3.21 3.73 25.48
N ILE A 276 -3.56 2.96 24.45
CA ILE A 276 -4.93 2.92 23.92
C ILE A 276 -5.87 2.27 24.95
N LYS A 277 -5.47 1.13 25.52
CA LYS A 277 -6.29 0.34 26.45
C LYS A 277 -6.50 0.99 27.81
N ASP A 278 -5.52 1.72 28.33
CA ASP A 278 -5.60 2.39 29.63
C ASP A 278 -6.19 3.81 29.57
N GLY A 279 -6.56 4.27 28.36
CA GLY A 279 -7.17 5.59 28.16
C GLY A 279 -6.16 6.74 28.15
N THR A 280 -4.86 6.48 28.03
CA THR A 280 -3.86 7.55 27.82
C THR A 280 -4.06 8.26 26.48
N ILE A 281 -4.45 7.52 25.44
CA ILE A 281 -4.81 8.07 24.12
C ILE A 281 -6.23 8.64 24.13
N GLN A 282 -6.36 9.88 23.66
CA GLN A 282 -7.63 10.60 23.63
C GLN A 282 -8.01 11.04 22.22
N ALA A 283 -9.31 11.27 21.99
CA ALA A 283 -9.79 11.91 20.78
C ALA A 283 -9.09 13.27 20.62
N GLY A 284 -8.50 13.55 19.46
CA GLY A 284 -7.65 14.75 19.32
C GLY A 284 -6.18 14.43 19.10
N ASP A 285 -5.68 13.35 19.69
CA ASP A 285 -4.27 13.00 19.67
C ASP A 285 -3.78 12.58 18.27
N VAL A 286 -2.49 12.79 18.04
CA VAL A 286 -1.72 12.21 16.93
C VAL A 286 -0.78 11.17 17.52
N LEU A 287 -1.14 9.88 17.37
CA LEU A 287 -0.34 8.76 17.83
C LEU A 287 0.85 8.57 16.88
N MET A 288 2.05 8.64 17.41
CA MET A 288 3.28 8.44 16.65
C MET A 288 3.98 7.17 17.13
N LEU A 289 4.04 6.14 16.28
CA LEU A 289 4.81 4.93 16.54
C LEU A 289 6.08 4.98 15.69
N ILE A 290 7.21 5.24 16.35
CA ILE A 290 8.51 5.45 15.72
C ILE A 290 9.47 4.33 16.11
N CYS A 291 10.65 4.25 15.47
CA CYS A 291 11.57 3.11 15.64
C CYS A 291 10.92 1.78 15.19
N ALA A 292 9.97 1.86 14.26
CA ALA A 292 9.32 0.71 13.68
C ALA A 292 9.58 0.61 12.16
N GLY A 293 10.49 1.43 11.63
CA GLY A 293 11.05 1.32 10.29
C GLY A 293 12.04 0.15 10.12
N PRO A 294 12.72 0.06 8.96
CA PRO A 294 13.70 -0.99 8.67
C PRO A 294 14.73 -1.21 9.77
N HIS A 295 15.40 -0.17 10.25
CA HIS A 295 16.42 -0.26 11.30
C HIS A 295 15.84 -0.61 12.68
N GLY A 296 14.56 -0.31 12.91
CA GLY A 296 13.92 -0.47 14.21
C GLY A 296 13.35 -1.85 14.46
N SER A 297 12.59 -2.37 13.49
CA SER A 297 11.82 -3.61 13.64
C SER A 297 11.90 -4.53 12.42
N GLY A 298 12.64 -4.16 11.37
CA GLY A 298 12.50 -4.78 10.06
C GLY A 298 11.32 -4.23 9.26
N MET A 299 10.77 -3.08 9.66
CA MET A 299 9.61 -2.43 9.04
C MET A 299 8.31 -3.25 9.16
N GLU A 300 7.89 -3.59 10.37
CA GLU A 300 6.66 -4.37 10.61
C GLU A 300 5.37 -3.64 10.17
N GLU A 301 4.27 -4.41 10.05
CA GLU A 301 2.92 -3.87 9.87
C GLU A 301 2.21 -3.66 11.22
N ILE A 302 1.81 -2.42 11.50
CA ILE A 302 1.27 -2.01 12.81
C ILE A 302 -0.24 -2.29 12.99
N LEU A 303 -0.69 -3.50 12.66
CA LEU A 303 -2.10 -3.88 12.70
C LEU A 303 -2.71 -3.83 14.11
N GLN A 304 -1.94 -4.08 15.17
CA GLN A 304 -2.51 -4.10 16.52
C GLN A 304 -2.93 -2.69 16.95
N VAL A 305 -2.17 -1.67 16.57
CA VAL A 305 -2.51 -0.26 16.82
C VAL A 305 -3.77 0.15 16.06
N THR A 306 -3.80 -0.08 14.75
CA THR A 306 -4.96 0.35 13.94
C THR A 306 -6.22 -0.46 14.29
N GLY A 307 -6.07 -1.76 14.58
CA GLY A 307 -7.14 -2.62 15.06
C GLY A 307 -7.68 -2.18 16.43
N ALA A 308 -6.81 -1.85 17.38
CA ALA A 308 -7.24 -1.36 18.70
C ALA A 308 -8.04 -0.05 18.59
N LEU A 309 -7.62 0.89 17.75
CA LEU A 309 -8.34 2.14 17.51
C LEU A 309 -9.68 1.94 16.80
N LYS A 310 -9.76 1.00 15.85
CA LYS A 310 -10.97 0.75 15.05
C LYS A 310 -12.21 0.42 15.89
N HIS A 311 -12.02 -0.20 17.06
CA HIS A 311 -13.10 -0.59 17.96
C HIS A 311 -13.42 0.47 19.03
N LEU A 312 -12.82 1.66 18.94
CA LEU A 312 -13.15 2.78 19.81
C LEU A 312 -14.06 3.77 19.08
N SER A 313 -15.12 4.21 19.73
CA SER A 313 -16.08 5.18 19.18
C SER A 313 -15.41 6.48 18.71
N PHE A 314 -14.33 6.88 19.38
CA PHE A 314 -13.54 8.05 19.04
C PHE A 314 -12.32 7.77 18.16
N GLY A 315 -12.04 6.50 17.82
CA GLY A 315 -10.80 6.09 17.15
C GLY A 315 -10.58 6.80 15.80
N LYS A 316 -11.66 7.14 15.09
CA LYS A 316 -11.61 7.96 13.86
C LYS A 316 -11.02 9.36 14.05
N HIS A 317 -11.00 9.88 15.27
CA HIS A 317 -10.43 11.18 15.62
C HIS A 317 -8.96 11.11 16.07
N VAL A 318 -8.36 9.92 16.07
CA VAL A 318 -6.93 9.70 16.34
C VAL A 318 -6.23 9.44 15.01
N SER A 319 -5.22 10.25 14.68
CA SER A 319 -4.36 9.99 13.52
C SER A 319 -3.15 9.17 13.96
N VAL A 320 -2.69 8.26 13.10
CA VAL A 320 -1.50 7.45 13.34
C VAL A 320 -0.41 7.83 12.36
N ILE A 321 0.80 8.05 12.85
CA ILE A 321 1.99 8.31 12.03
C ILE A 321 3.07 7.30 12.41
N THR A 322 3.70 6.67 11.41
CA THR A 322 4.78 5.71 11.66
C THR A 322 5.83 5.68 10.54
N ASP A 323 7.07 5.38 10.92
CA ASP A 323 8.14 5.00 9.98
C ASP A 323 8.03 3.53 9.52
N ALA A 324 7.04 2.78 10.04
CA ALA A 324 6.70 1.41 9.68
C ALA A 324 5.71 1.31 8.50
N ARG A 325 5.20 0.09 8.26
CA ARG A 325 4.09 -0.19 7.36
C ARG A 325 2.78 -0.27 8.14
N PHE A 326 1.65 -0.11 7.47
CA PHE A 326 0.33 -0.23 8.08
C PHE A 326 -0.60 -1.07 7.21
N SER A 327 -1.57 -1.72 7.86
CA SER A 327 -2.64 -2.42 7.16
C SER A 327 -3.74 -1.45 6.75
N GLY A 328 -4.43 -1.72 5.63
CA GLY A 328 -5.55 -0.88 5.16
C GLY A 328 -6.80 -0.88 6.04
N VAL A 329 -6.71 -1.42 7.27
CA VAL A 329 -7.77 -1.46 8.28
C VAL A 329 -7.51 -0.31 9.25
N SER A 330 -8.04 0.87 8.94
CA SER A 330 -7.96 2.08 9.78
C SER A 330 -9.33 2.77 9.84
N THR A 331 -9.56 3.58 10.87
CA THR A 331 -10.74 4.46 11.00
C THR A 331 -10.35 5.93 10.93
N GLY A 332 -9.14 6.30 11.38
CA GLY A 332 -8.55 7.62 11.17
C GLY A 332 -7.51 7.61 10.03
N ALA A 333 -6.87 8.75 9.78
CA ALA A 333 -5.71 8.81 8.90
C ALA A 333 -4.54 8.02 9.52
N CYS A 334 -4.08 6.97 8.82
CA CYS A 334 -2.88 6.21 9.17
C CYS A 334 -1.82 6.44 8.09
N ILE A 335 -0.77 7.15 8.47
CA ILE A 335 0.33 7.57 7.59
C ILE A 335 1.55 6.72 7.92
N GLY A 336 1.99 5.90 6.97
CA GLY A 336 3.17 5.06 7.10
C GLY A 336 4.28 5.43 6.14
N HIS A 337 5.36 4.66 6.17
CA HIS A 337 6.55 4.84 5.35
C HIS A 337 7.15 6.24 5.49
N VAL A 338 6.99 6.88 6.66
CA VAL A 338 7.58 8.19 6.89
C VAL A 338 9.09 8.06 6.79
N GLY A 339 9.64 8.67 5.74
CA GLY A 339 11.06 8.66 5.44
C GLY A 339 11.70 10.05 5.56
N PRO A 340 12.94 10.16 6.06
CA PRO A 340 13.76 9.08 6.63
C PRO A 340 13.18 8.57 7.96
N GLU A 341 13.43 7.30 8.30
CA GLU A 341 12.99 6.71 9.56
C GLU A 341 13.72 7.31 10.78
N ALA A 342 13.18 7.13 11.99
CA ALA A 342 13.73 7.74 13.20
C ALA A 342 15.20 7.34 13.47
N LEU A 343 15.54 6.06 13.29
CA LEU A 343 16.87 5.53 13.54
C LEU A 343 17.89 5.86 12.43
N ALA A 344 17.42 6.31 11.26
CA ALA A 344 18.25 6.84 10.19
C ALA A 344 18.48 8.37 10.32
N GLY A 345 18.14 8.96 11.47
CA GLY A 345 18.29 10.39 11.74
C GLY A 345 17.16 11.25 11.16
N GLY A 346 16.05 10.63 10.76
CA GLY A 346 14.89 11.32 10.21
C GLY A 346 14.25 12.32 11.18
N PRO A 347 13.59 13.38 10.68
CA PRO A 347 12.95 14.39 11.52
C PRO A 347 11.91 13.81 12.50
N ILE A 348 11.23 12.73 12.12
CA ILE A 348 10.28 12.01 12.98
C ILE A 348 10.91 11.53 14.30
N GLY A 349 12.21 11.21 14.32
CA GLY A 349 12.96 10.83 15.52
C GLY A 349 13.25 11.98 16.48
N LYS A 350 12.92 13.23 16.12
CA LYS A 350 13.11 14.43 16.96
C LYS A 350 11.83 14.90 17.65
N VAL A 351 10.70 14.27 17.34
CA VAL A 351 9.37 14.64 17.86
C VAL A 351 9.22 14.17 19.31
N ARG A 352 8.72 15.05 20.16
CA ARG A 352 8.47 14.82 21.59
C ARG A 352 6.98 14.77 21.84
N THR A 353 6.59 14.03 22.88
CA THR A 353 5.18 14.01 23.32
C THR A 353 4.72 15.42 23.65
N GLY A 354 3.55 15.80 23.14
CA GLY A 354 2.97 17.13 23.28
C GLY A 354 3.30 18.12 22.15
N ASP A 355 4.29 17.84 21.29
CA ASP A 355 4.51 18.65 20.08
C ASP A 355 3.24 18.69 19.22
N VAL A 356 3.03 19.79 18.51
CA VAL A 356 1.82 19.98 17.70
C VAL A 356 2.09 19.55 16.27
N ILE A 357 1.33 18.56 15.81
CA ILE A 357 1.42 18.00 14.46
C ILE A 357 0.23 18.48 13.65
N ARG A 358 0.49 18.88 12.40
CA ARG A 358 -0.51 19.23 11.41
C ARG A 358 -0.48 18.24 10.26
N ILE A 359 -1.65 17.72 9.92
CA ILE A 359 -1.89 16.79 8.82
C ILE A 359 -2.97 17.41 7.94
N GLU A 360 -2.68 17.48 6.65
CA GLU A 360 -3.67 17.85 5.63
C GLU A 360 -3.62 16.81 4.51
N ILE A 361 -4.75 16.24 4.14
CA ILE A 361 -4.85 15.24 3.07
C ILE A 361 -6.03 15.62 2.19
N ASP A 362 -5.74 16.14 1.00
CA ASP A 362 -6.73 16.39 -0.04
C ASP A 362 -7.05 15.07 -0.74
N THR A 363 -8.26 14.56 -0.53
CA THR A 363 -8.68 13.25 -1.08
C THR A 363 -9.18 13.33 -2.52
N VAL A 364 -9.27 14.54 -3.08
CA VAL A 364 -9.71 14.81 -4.46
C VAL A 364 -8.52 15.06 -5.36
N ARG A 365 -7.63 15.99 -4.98
CA ARG A 365 -6.40 16.33 -5.72
C ARG A 365 -5.21 15.42 -5.38
N LEU A 366 -5.35 14.59 -4.34
CA LEU A 366 -4.32 13.66 -3.86
C LEU A 366 -3.02 14.39 -3.49
N GLU A 367 -3.17 15.48 -2.76
CA GLU A 367 -2.07 16.25 -2.18
C GLU A 367 -2.10 16.09 -0.66
N GLY A 368 -0.93 16.09 -0.01
CA GLY A 368 -0.92 16.00 1.44
C GLY A 368 0.30 16.65 2.08
N ARG A 369 0.10 17.14 3.30
CA ARG A 369 1.13 17.70 4.16
C ARG A 369 1.23 16.98 5.49
N LEU A 370 2.46 16.80 5.96
CA LEU A 370 2.78 16.22 7.25
C LEU A 370 3.86 17.04 7.95
N ASP A 371 3.45 17.88 8.89
CA ASP A 371 4.34 18.87 9.50
C ASP A 371 4.26 18.87 11.02
N LEU A 372 5.41 19.00 11.68
CA LEU A 372 5.49 19.58 13.01
C LEU A 372 5.30 21.09 12.85
N VAL A 373 4.45 21.70 13.65
CA VAL A 373 4.12 23.13 13.55
C VAL A 373 4.33 23.92 14.85
N GLY A 374 4.64 23.22 15.95
CA GLY A 374 4.95 23.84 17.23
C GLY A 374 5.35 22.80 18.29
N GLU A 375 5.86 23.29 19.42
CA GLU A 375 6.12 22.47 20.61
C GLU A 375 4.91 22.46 21.54
N ALA A 376 4.94 21.62 22.57
CA ALA A 376 3.91 21.62 23.61
C ALA A 376 3.72 23.01 24.21
N GLY A 377 2.47 23.48 24.26
CA GLY A 377 2.13 24.81 24.81
C GLY A 377 2.28 25.98 23.83
N THR A 378 2.73 25.74 22.58
CA THR A 378 2.75 26.79 21.55
C THR A 378 1.33 27.29 21.28
N LEU A 379 1.15 28.62 21.24
CA LEU A 379 -0.15 29.23 20.98
C LEU A 379 -0.59 28.95 19.54
N LEU A 380 -1.90 28.78 19.31
CA LEU A 380 -2.46 28.49 17.98
C LEU A 380 -2.01 29.50 16.91
N ALA A 381 -1.92 30.78 17.28
CA ALA A 381 -1.51 31.87 16.37
C ALA A 381 -0.03 31.79 15.93
N GLU A 382 0.79 31.03 16.65
CA GLU A 382 2.23 30.88 16.38
C GLU A 382 2.57 29.59 15.61
N LEU A 383 1.58 28.70 15.43
CA LEU A 383 1.78 27.41 14.77
C LEU A 383 2.05 27.59 13.27
N SER A 384 3.26 27.24 12.84
CA SER A 384 3.68 27.32 11.44
C SER A 384 4.69 26.23 11.09
N THR A 385 4.70 25.83 9.82
CA THR A 385 5.70 24.89 9.30
C THR A 385 7.13 25.42 9.49
N ASP A 386 7.35 26.74 9.31
CA ASP A 386 8.65 27.38 9.50
C ASP A 386 9.16 27.27 10.93
N ARG A 387 8.28 27.52 11.92
CA ARG A 387 8.59 27.29 13.33
C ARG A 387 8.96 25.84 13.58
N GLY A 388 8.20 24.91 13.00
CA GLY A 388 8.50 23.49 13.07
C GLY A 388 9.86 23.11 12.49
N CYS A 389 10.23 23.68 11.34
CA CYS A 389 11.55 23.51 10.75
C CYS A 389 12.66 24.01 11.70
N GLN A 390 12.49 25.16 12.34
CA GLN A 390 13.45 25.69 13.32
C GLN A 390 13.60 24.76 14.54
N ILE A 391 12.48 24.22 15.04
CA ILE A 391 12.47 23.26 16.14
C ILE A 391 13.23 21.98 15.73
N LEU A 392 12.91 21.42 14.57
CA LEU A 392 13.56 20.20 14.07
C LEU A 392 15.05 20.42 13.78
N ALA A 393 15.46 21.60 13.30
CA ALA A 393 16.85 21.94 13.04
C ALA A 393 17.67 22.09 14.32
N SER A 394 17.10 22.71 15.36
CA SER A 394 17.77 22.92 16.65
C SER A 394 17.81 21.68 17.54
N ARG A 395 16.87 20.75 17.38
CA ARG A 395 16.80 19.54 18.19
C ARG A 395 17.73 18.43 17.71
N ARG A 396 18.39 17.79 18.67
CA ARG A 396 19.01 16.47 18.48
C ARG A 396 17.92 15.38 18.45
N PRO A 397 18.17 14.24 17.78
CA PRO A 397 17.33 13.06 17.91
C PRO A 397 17.10 12.70 19.39
N ARG A 398 15.95 12.09 19.69
CA ARG A 398 15.69 11.69 21.08
C ARG A 398 16.74 10.68 21.56
N PRO A 399 17.13 10.72 22.85
CA PRO A 399 18.14 9.82 23.38
C PRO A 399 17.64 8.39 23.61
N ASP A 400 16.31 8.17 23.59
CA ASP A 400 15.67 6.88 23.83
C ASP A 400 15.40 6.06 22.55
N LEU A 401 15.74 6.59 21.36
CA LEU A 401 15.57 5.84 20.11
C LEU A 401 16.46 4.59 20.13
N ALA A 402 15.83 3.43 19.92
CA ALA A 402 16.53 2.16 19.86
C ALA A 402 15.84 1.19 18.90
N ALA A 403 16.63 0.33 18.27
CA ALA A 403 16.10 -0.85 17.59
C ALA A 403 15.55 -1.85 18.61
N ARG A 404 14.67 -2.75 18.16
CA ARG A 404 14.18 -3.82 19.03
C ARG A 404 15.34 -4.70 19.51
N PRO A 405 15.40 -5.04 20.82
CA PRO A 405 16.49 -5.85 21.37
C PRO A 405 16.61 -7.25 20.75
N ASP A 406 15.51 -7.79 20.23
CA ASP A 406 15.41 -9.11 19.61
C ASP A 406 15.51 -9.08 18.07
N LEU A 407 15.88 -7.94 17.48
CA LEU A 407 16.01 -7.81 16.03
C LEU A 407 17.17 -8.71 15.51
N PRO A 408 16.90 -9.68 14.63
CA PRO A 408 17.94 -10.60 14.14
C PRO A 408 19.07 -9.85 13.44
N ASP A 409 20.30 -10.35 13.57
CA ASP A 409 21.47 -9.74 12.94
C ASP A 409 21.35 -9.64 11.42
N ASP A 410 20.73 -10.64 10.77
CA ASP A 410 20.42 -10.61 9.33
C ASP A 410 19.49 -9.45 8.97
N THR A 411 18.49 -9.15 9.81
CA THR A 411 17.58 -8.01 9.61
C THR A 411 18.29 -6.68 9.85
N ARG A 412 19.17 -6.61 10.86
CA ARG A 412 19.99 -5.42 11.13
C ARG A 412 20.92 -5.12 9.96
N LEU A 413 21.58 -6.15 9.43
CA LEU A 413 22.43 -6.06 8.25
C LEU A 413 21.61 -5.67 7.02
N TRP A 414 20.45 -6.29 6.81
CA TRP A 414 19.53 -5.94 5.73
C TRP A 414 19.17 -4.45 5.79
N ALA A 415 18.75 -3.95 6.95
CA ALA A 415 18.32 -2.56 7.15
C ALA A 415 19.44 -1.56 6.80
N ALA A 416 20.68 -1.84 7.22
CA ALA A 416 21.83 -1.00 6.91
C ALA A 416 22.18 -1.00 5.42
N LEU A 417 22.16 -2.17 4.78
CA LEU A 417 22.51 -2.30 3.36
C LEU A 417 21.44 -1.71 2.43
N GLN A 418 20.16 -1.92 2.75
CA GLN A 418 19.06 -1.38 1.93
C GLN A 418 18.98 0.16 2.00
N ALA A 419 19.39 0.77 3.12
CA ALA A 419 19.44 2.22 3.25
C ALA A 419 20.40 2.84 2.21
N VAL A 420 21.56 2.23 2.00
CA VAL A 420 22.50 2.62 0.93
C VAL A 420 21.87 2.43 -0.45
N GLY A 421 21.07 1.38 -0.62
CA GLY A 421 20.34 1.08 -1.85
C GLY A 421 19.19 2.04 -2.18
N GLY A 422 18.90 3.05 -1.36
CA GLY A 422 17.79 3.99 -1.57
C GLY A 422 16.60 3.81 -0.62
N GLY A 423 16.74 2.95 0.39
CA GLY A 423 15.81 2.85 1.50
C GLY A 423 14.44 2.28 1.12
N THR A 424 13.45 2.62 1.93
CA THR A 424 12.03 2.28 1.76
C THR A 424 11.53 2.64 0.37
N TRP A 425 11.75 3.86 -0.08
CA TRP A 425 11.28 4.33 -1.39
C TRP A 425 12.09 3.78 -2.57
N GLY A 426 13.26 3.20 -2.30
CA GLY A 426 14.04 2.42 -3.26
C GLY A 426 13.62 0.95 -3.38
N GLY A 427 12.61 0.51 -2.64
CA GLY A 427 12.11 -0.87 -2.65
C GLY A 427 12.87 -1.83 -1.71
N CYS A 428 13.64 -1.29 -0.76
CA CYS A 428 14.38 -2.06 0.24
C CYS A 428 15.31 -3.15 -0.34
N VAL A 429 15.98 -2.84 -1.47
CA VAL A 429 16.88 -3.77 -2.19
C VAL A 429 18.35 -3.57 -1.84
N TYR A 430 19.16 -4.61 -2.06
CA TYR A 430 20.61 -4.52 -2.02
C TYR A 430 21.15 -3.98 -3.35
N ASP A 431 21.44 -2.68 -3.40
CA ASP A 431 22.23 -2.09 -4.48
C ASP A 431 23.71 -2.44 -4.30
N VAL A 432 24.11 -3.62 -4.80
CA VAL A 432 25.44 -4.20 -4.54
C VAL A 432 26.56 -3.26 -4.97
N ASN A 433 26.43 -2.63 -6.14
CA ASN A 433 27.45 -1.71 -6.64
C ASN A 433 27.59 -0.49 -5.74
N ARG A 434 26.47 0.10 -5.34
CA ARG A 434 26.47 1.27 -4.45
C ARG A 434 26.95 0.95 -3.04
N ILE A 435 26.63 -0.24 -2.54
CA ILE A 435 27.12 -0.76 -1.26
C ILE A 435 28.64 -0.90 -1.32
N ILE A 436 29.18 -1.56 -2.35
CA ILE A 436 30.64 -1.72 -2.52
C ILE A 436 31.32 -0.34 -2.59
N GLU A 437 30.78 0.57 -3.40
CA GLU A 437 31.32 1.94 -3.55
C GLU A 437 31.37 2.68 -2.20
N MET A 438 30.31 2.60 -1.39
CA MET A 438 30.27 3.23 -0.06
C MET A 438 31.26 2.58 0.93
N LEU A 439 31.40 1.25 0.87
CA LEU A 439 32.37 0.54 1.70
C LEU A 439 33.81 0.88 1.31
N GLU A 440 34.10 1.07 0.02
CA GLU A 440 35.41 1.49 -0.48
C GLU A 440 35.74 2.93 -0.07
N LYS A 441 34.79 3.87 -0.21
CA LYS A 441 34.93 5.25 0.28
C LYS A 441 35.29 5.30 1.76
N GLY A 442 34.58 4.52 2.57
CA GLY A 442 34.84 4.39 4.01
C GLY A 442 36.24 3.85 4.34
N LYS A 443 36.82 2.98 3.50
CA LYS A 443 38.22 2.52 3.68
C LYS A 443 39.25 3.59 3.33
N THR A 444 38.95 4.46 2.37
CA THR A 444 39.87 5.52 1.92
C THR A 444 39.84 6.78 2.79
N GLY A 445 38.92 6.87 3.76
CA GLY A 445 38.78 8.04 4.63
C GLY A 445 38.29 9.31 3.92
N GLN A 446 37.68 9.15 2.74
CA GLN A 446 37.05 10.21 1.94
C GLN A 446 35.53 10.22 2.11
#